data_AF-A0A6N8JGJ9-F1
#
_entry.id   AF-A0A6N8JGJ9-F1
#
_cell.length_a   1.000
_cell.length_b   1.000
_cell.length_c   1.000
_cell.angle_alpha   90.00
_cell.angle_beta   90.00
_cell.angle_gamma   90.00
#
_symmetry.space_group_name_H-M   'P 1'
#
loop_
_entity.id
_entity.type
_entity.pdbx_description
1 polymer ?
#
loop_
_entity_poly.entity_id
_entity_poly.type
_entity_poly.pdbx_seq_one_letter_code
_entity_poly.pdbx_strand_id
1 'polypeptide(L)'
;MKNVIESPHTLLEKLSHEFSKFPASTTESTMLYDHNKLMVILQEKEVISRFNCTAEDLENVYKLTRKYGIIAGNVARDKSESALQEYIEVEHIIEQELSRNLYIYAKQWGLSVKALYYYKINNFDKAFDFSIECIALNDYLIREGVHTLLFRSAEQNRNLSRVLFRSGDWMNGSLLAKDLLNYLLNGEAGTLYGSVFKDEAYWDTVPYVREGYAYECFRGMVSHMVKFESQFSGKVNLFPHMFGDLTFKVDNPDRLIIYNWIYLKTVYQADAYDEFLEAFIAFMKEPMSQLYDVLKISLFKDLNELIENSNYRDKQELLDKIKYHLDEKLNIYDNLRKNISNNSFPSGDIKIPFPGSF
;
A
#
# COMPACT_ATOMS: atom_id res chain seq x y z
N MET A 1 -11.38 -39.28 12.83
CA MET A 1 -12.56 -38.93 12.03
C MET A 1 -12.06 -38.39 10.71
N LYS A 2 -12.37 -39.03 9.58
CA LYS A 2 -12.04 -38.49 8.25
C LYS A 2 -13.11 -37.45 7.92
N ASN A 3 -12.74 -36.18 7.81
CA ASN A 3 -13.63 -35.16 7.27
C ASN A 3 -14.06 -35.61 5.86
N VAL A 4 -15.37 -35.71 5.66
CA VAL A 4 -15.94 -35.90 4.33
C VAL A 4 -15.65 -34.60 3.59
N ILE A 5 -14.78 -34.66 2.58
CA ILE A 5 -14.48 -33.50 1.72
C ILE A 5 -15.77 -33.22 0.94
N GLU A 6 -16.43 -32.12 1.28
CA GLU A 6 -17.57 -31.61 0.51
C GLU A 6 -17.09 -31.30 -0.92
N SER A 7 -17.91 -31.59 -1.93
CA SER A 7 -17.58 -31.22 -3.31
C SER A 7 -17.46 -29.70 -3.41
N PRO A 8 -16.55 -29.14 -4.25
CA PRO A 8 -16.45 -27.70 -4.49
C PRO A 8 -17.81 -27.05 -4.82
N HIS A 9 -18.71 -27.79 -5.49
CA HIS A 9 -20.07 -27.33 -5.76
C HIS A 9 -20.92 -27.13 -4.50
N THR A 10 -20.82 -28.02 -3.52
CA THR A 10 -21.54 -27.91 -2.24
C THR A 10 -21.04 -26.70 -1.45
N LEU A 11 -19.74 -26.40 -1.50
CA LEU A 11 -19.17 -25.21 -0.87
C LEU A 11 -19.55 -23.92 -1.59
N LEU A 12 -19.67 -23.92 -2.92
CA LEU A 12 -20.21 -22.79 -3.68
C LEU A 12 -21.70 -22.56 -3.39
N GLU A 13 -22.49 -23.62 -3.24
CA GLU A 13 -23.88 -23.52 -2.77
C GLU A 13 -23.94 -22.92 -1.37
N LYS A 14 -23.16 -23.44 -0.42
CA LYS A 14 -23.05 -22.91 0.94
C LYS A 14 -22.68 -21.43 0.92
N LEU A 15 -21.66 -21.05 0.16
CA LEU A 15 -21.26 -19.65 -0.04
C LEU A 15 -22.44 -18.80 -0.53
N SER A 16 -23.18 -19.27 -1.55
CA SER A 16 -24.36 -18.59 -2.10
C SER A 16 -25.44 -18.31 -1.04
N HIS A 17 -25.60 -19.20 -0.05
CA HIS A 17 -26.54 -19.02 1.07
C HIS A 17 -26.00 -18.06 2.15
N GLU A 18 -24.69 -18.04 2.35
CA GLU A 18 -24.03 -17.23 3.39
C GLU A 18 -23.87 -15.76 2.99
N PHE A 19 -23.92 -15.41 1.70
CA PHE A 19 -23.75 -14.03 1.20
C PHE A 19 -24.62 -12.98 1.90
N SER A 20 -25.87 -13.34 2.22
CA SER A 20 -26.80 -12.43 2.92
C SER A 20 -26.39 -12.11 4.36
N LYS A 21 -25.48 -12.91 4.93
CA LYS A 21 -24.98 -12.79 6.30
C LYS A 21 -23.65 -12.06 6.38
N PHE A 22 -23.00 -11.75 5.25
CA PHE A 22 -21.75 -11.00 5.27
C PHE A 22 -22.04 -9.53 5.66
N PRO A 23 -21.46 -9.05 6.78
CA PRO A 23 -21.70 -7.69 7.23
C PRO A 23 -21.07 -6.66 6.28
N ALA A 24 -21.63 -5.45 6.27
CA ALA A 24 -20.95 -4.30 5.70
C ALA A 24 -19.69 -3.98 6.53
N SER A 25 -18.68 -3.39 5.90
CA SER A 25 -17.51 -2.92 6.63
C SER A 25 -17.86 -1.74 7.54
N THR A 26 -17.25 -1.70 8.72
CA THR A 26 -17.50 -0.66 9.72
C THR A 26 -16.66 0.58 9.43
N THR A 27 -17.13 1.76 9.87
CA THR A 27 -16.38 3.02 9.77
C THR A 27 -15.36 3.18 10.89
N GLU A 28 -15.51 2.41 11.97
CA GLU A 28 -14.61 2.42 13.12
C GLU A 28 -13.23 1.88 12.74
N SER A 29 -12.19 2.57 13.19
CA SER A 29 -10.81 2.13 13.02
C SER A 29 -10.44 1.14 14.10
N THR A 30 -9.81 0.02 13.72
CA THR A 30 -9.17 -0.92 14.66
C THR A 30 -7.84 -0.40 15.20
N MET A 31 -7.27 0.63 14.57
CA MET A 31 -6.02 1.27 15.00
C MET A 31 -6.20 1.97 16.34
N LEU A 32 -5.30 1.68 17.28
CA LEU A 32 -5.29 2.28 18.61
C LEU A 32 -5.06 3.80 18.57
N TYR A 33 -4.32 4.29 17.57
CA TYR A 33 -3.99 5.71 17.39
C TYR A 33 -4.06 6.11 15.93
N ASP A 34 -4.26 7.41 15.70
CA ASP A 34 -3.95 8.04 14.41
C ASP A 34 -2.42 8.15 14.28
N HIS A 35 -1.82 7.18 13.59
CA HIS A 35 -0.36 7.10 13.43
C HIS A 35 0.20 8.30 12.69
N ASN A 36 -0.57 8.92 11.78
CA ASN A 36 -0.14 10.12 11.05
C ASN A 36 -0.04 11.31 12.00
N LYS A 37 -1.07 11.52 12.82
CA LYS A 37 -1.04 12.59 13.84
C LYS A 37 0.08 12.37 14.85
N LEU A 38 0.27 11.13 15.29
CA LEU A 38 1.35 10.78 16.22
C LEU A 38 2.73 11.04 15.60
N MET A 39 2.94 10.64 14.34
CA MET A 39 4.17 10.87 13.60
C MET A 39 4.49 12.37 13.51
N VAL A 40 3.52 13.22 13.17
CA VAL A 40 3.72 14.68 13.10
C VAL A 40 4.14 15.26 14.44
N ILE A 41 3.43 14.91 15.52
CA ILE A 41 3.74 15.41 16.87
C ILE A 41 5.14 14.98 17.33
N LEU A 42 5.52 13.72 17.06
CA LEU A 42 6.84 13.22 17.43
C LEU A 42 7.94 13.87 16.59
N GLN A 43 7.73 13.99 15.28
CA GLN A 43 8.69 14.60 14.37
C GLN A 43 8.96 16.07 14.73
N GLU A 44 7.93 16.84 15.06
CA GLU A 44 8.09 18.22 15.53
C GLU A 44 8.98 18.30 16.78
N LYS A 45 8.72 17.45 17.76
CA LYS A 45 9.51 17.40 19.01
C LYS A 45 10.95 16.97 18.76
N GLU A 46 11.15 15.96 17.92
CA GLU A 46 12.47 15.47 17.54
C GLU A 46 13.27 16.57 16.83
N VAL A 47 12.68 17.24 15.83
CA VAL A 47 13.35 18.30 15.07
C VAL A 47 13.74 19.48 15.96
N ILE A 48 12.81 20.00 16.76
CA ILE A 48 13.08 21.11 17.70
C ILE A 48 14.21 20.73 18.65
N SER A 49 14.12 19.55 19.27
CA SER A 49 15.10 19.11 20.26
C SER A 49 16.46 18.80 19.66
N ARG A 50 16.53 18.15 18.49
CA ARG A 50 17.79 17.67 17.90
C ARG A 50 18.51 18.76 17.12
N PHE A 51 17.77 19.64 16.45
CA PHE A 51 18.37 20.70 15.66
C PHE A 51 18.57 21.99 16.45
N ASN A 52 18.13 22.01 17.72
CA ASN A 52 18.23 23.16 18.62
C ASN A 52 17.64 24.43 17.97
N CYS A 53 16.45 24.28 17.38
CA CYS A 53 15.72 25.37 16.73
C CYS A 53 14.45 25.72 17.52
N THR A 54 13.88 26.88 17.23
CA THR A 54 12.60 27.30 17.82
C THR A 54 11.42 26.68 17.06
N ALA A 55 10.22 26.72 17.66
CA ALA A 55 9.00 26.38 16.96
C ALA A 55 8.71 27.30 15.77
N GLU A 56 9.16 28.57 15.84
CA GLU A 56 9.03 29.54 14.75
C GLU A 56 9.93 29.17 13.56
N ASP A 57 11.17 28.75 13.82
CA ASP A 57 12.08 28.24 12.79
C ASP A 57 11.46 27.04 12.06
N LEU A 58 10.91 26.09 12.81
CA LEU A 58 10.26 24.91 12.25
C LEU A 58 9.00 25.27 11.45
N GLU A 59 8.19 26.20 11.93
CA GLU A 59 7.00 26.68 11.20
C GLU A 59 7.39 27.35 9.88
N ASN A 60 8.51 28.08 9.84
CA ASN A 60 9.04 28.63 8.60
C ASN A 60 9.46 27.53 7.61
N VAL A 61 10.12 26.46 8.09
CA VAL A 61 10.39 25.27 7.28
C VAL A 61 9.10 24.65 6.76
N TYR A 62 8.07 24.49 7.60
CA TYR A 62 6.78 23.94 7.19
C TYR A 62 6.01 24.81 6.21
N LYS A 63 6.15 26.13 6.24
CA LYS A 63 5.60 27.01 5.19
C LYS A 63 6.24 26.72 3.84
N LEU A 64 7.55 26.49 3.80
CA LEU A 64 8.26 26.16 2.57
C LEU A 64 7.91 24.75 2.08
N THR A 65 7.97 23.74 2.95
CA THR A 65 7.72 22.34 2.55
C THR A 65 6.24 22.06 2.23
N ARG A 66 5.28 22.83 2.76
CA ARG A 66 3.88 22.76 2.30
C ARG A 66 3.71 23.11 0.82
N LYS A 67 4.57 23.98 0.26
CA LYS A 67 4.56 24.28 -1.18
C LYS A 67 4.87 23.02 -2.00
N TYR A 68 5.79 22.18 -1.54
CA TYR A 68 6.05 20.88 -2.18
C TYR A 68 4.82 19.96 -2.19
N GLY A 69 3.98 20.00 -1.16
CA GLY A 69 2.70 19.26 -1.15
C GLY A 69 1.74 19.71 -2.25
N ILE A 70 1.66 21.02 -2.50
CA ILE A 70 0.85 21.59 -3.59
C ILE A 70 1.42 21.14 -4.95
N ILE A 71 2.74 21.28 -5.13
CA ILE A 71 3.43 20.88 -6.36
C ILE A 71 3.23 19.39 -6.63
N ALA A 72 3.39 18.53 -5.63
CA ALA A 72 3.14 17.09 -5.76
C ALA A 72 1.70 16.78 -6.21
N GLY A 73 0.72 17.52 -5.68
CA GLY A 73 -0.67 17.43 -6.10
C GLY A 73 -0.88 17.81 -7.57
N ASN A 74 -0.18 18.84 -8.04
CA ASN A 74 -0.21 19.28 -9.45
C ASN A 74 0.45 18.22 -10.36
N VAL A 75 1.66 17.76 -10.03
CA VAL A 75 2.39 16.70 -10.75
C VAL A 75 1.59 15.40 -10.84
N ALA A 76 0.84 15.06 -9.79
CA ALA A 76 0.01 13.86 -9.78
C ALA A 76 -1.13 13.93 -10.80
N ARG A 77 -1.68 15.13 -11.03
CA ARG A 77 -2.83 15.40 -11.92
C ARG A 77 -2.41 15.68 -13.36
N ASP A 78 -1.31 16.42 -13.55
CA ASP A 78 -0.83 16.84 -14.87
C ASP A 78 0.71 16.79 -14.94
N LYS A 79 1.24 16.41 -16.11
CA LYS A 79 2.69 16.31 -16.35
C LYS A 79 3.27 17.65 -16.77
N SER A 80 2.93 18.73 -16.05
CA SER A 80 3.28 20.08 -16.49
C SER A 80 4.74 20.42 -16.17
N GLU A 81 5.43 21.04 -17.13
CA GLU A 81 6.75 21.65 -16.91
C GLU A 81 6.69 22.78 -15.88
N SER A 82 5.53 23.43 -15.73
CA SER A 82 5.30 24.48 -14.72
C SER A 82 5.53 23.97 -13.29
N ALA A 83 5.18 22.72 -13.00
CA ALA A 83 5.37 22.15 -11.67
C ALA A 83 6.85 21.93 -11.34
N LEU A 84 7.69 21.63 -12.35
CA LEU A 84 9.14 21.55 -12.16
C LEU A 84 9.75 22.95 -11.94
N GLN A 85 9.22 23.97 -12.61
CA GLN A 85 9.67 25.35 -12.42
C GLN A 85 9.34 25.85 -11.00
N GLU A 86 8.10 25.64 -10.53
CA GLU A 86 7.70 25.93 -9.14
C GLU A 86 8.58 25.17 -8.13
N TYR A 87 8.92 23.92 -8.41
CA TYR A 87 9.83 23.13 -7.59
C TYR A 87 11.21 23.80 -7.47
N ILE A 88 11.81 24.22 -8.60
CA ILE A 88 13.13 24.86 -8.63
C ILE A 88 13.11 26.17 -7.84
N GLU A 89 12.04 26.95 -7.94
CA GLU A 89 11.89 28.20 -7.17
C GLU A 89 11.86 27.94 -5.67
N VAL A 90 11.12 26.92 -5.21
CA VAL A 90 11.09 26.55 -3.80
C VAL A 90 12.43 25.98 -3.32
N GLU A 91 13.09 25.16 -4.15
CA GLU A 91 14.45 24.64 -3.87
C GLU A 91 15.45 25.78 -3.68
N HIS A 92 15.41 26.79 -4.55
CA HIS A 92 16.28 27.96 -4.45
C HIS A 92 16.05 28.78 -3.17
N ILE A 93 14.78 28.98 -2.79
CA ILE A 93 14.44 29.66 -1.53
C ILE A 93 14.98 28.88 -0.33
N ILE A 94 14.81 27.56 -0.32
CA ILE A 94 15.32 26.69 0.75
C ILE A 94 16.85 26.77 0.85
N GLU A 95 17.56 26.80 -0.27
CA GLU A 95 19.03 26.94 -0.31
C GLU A 95 19.53 28.29 0.23
N GLN A 96 18.73 29.35 0.08
CA GLN A 96 19.07 30.69 0.54
C GLN A 96 18.69 30.95 2.00
N GLU A 97 17.53 30.46 2.43
CA GLU A 97 16.94 30.80 3.72
C GLU A 97 17.28 29.80 4.84
N LEU A 98 17.52 28.53 4.49
CA LEU A 98 17.77 27.47 5.47
C LEU A 98 19.23 27.05 5.49
N SER A 99 19.69 26.58 6.65
CA SER A 99 21.06 26.07 6.81
C SER A 99 21.12 24.80 7.64
N ARG A 100 22.24 24.08 7.55
CA ARG A 100 22.55 22.88 8.34
C ARG A 100 21.42 21.83 8.27
N ASN A 101 21.03 21.26 9.41
CA ASN A 101 20.05 20.19 9.48
C ASN A 101 18.64 20.63 9.04
N LEU A 102 18.27 21.92 9.21
CA LEU A 102 16.98 22.43 8.71
C LEU A 102 16.93 22.47 7.18
N TYR A 103 18.04 22.81 6.52
CA TYR A 103 18.16 22.70 5.06
C TYR A 103 18.01 21.24 4.61
N ILE A 104 18.74 20.31 5.22
CA ILE A 104 18.67 18.88 4.86
C ILE A 104 17.26 18.33 5.08
N TYR A 105 16.64 18.70 6.20
CA TYR A 105 15.27 18.32 6.55
C TYR A 105 14.24 18.84 5.54
N ALA A 106 14.39 20.07 5.06
CA ALA A 106 13.52 20.63 4.01
C ALA A 106 13.80 20.00 2.64
N LYS A 107 15.08 19.77 2.30
CA LYS A 107 15.51 19.23 1.01
C LYS A 107 14.99 17.83 0.74
N GLN A 108 14.97 16.93 1.74
CA GLN A 108 14.46 15.57 1.52
C GLN A 108 12.98 15.55 1.11
N TRP A 109 12.17 16.49 1.60
CA TRP A 109 10.79 16.65 1.12
C TRP A 109 10.75 17.01 -0.36
N GLY A 110 11.61 17.95 -0.78
CA GLY A 110 11.72 18.35 -2.17
C GLY A 110 12.15 17.20 -3.08
N LEU A 111 13.17 16.43 -2.68
CA LEU A 111 13.65 15.29 -3.46
C LEU A 111 12.55 14.27 -3.76
N SER A 112 11.66 14.02 -2.79
CA SER A 112 10.50 13.13 -3.00
C SER A 112 9.55 13.64 -4.10
N VAL A 113 9.34 14.95 -4.20
CA VAL A 113 8.52 15.57 -5.25
C VAL A 113 9.21 15.53 -6.60
N LYS A 114 10.53 15.78 -6.62
CA LYS A 114 11.36 15.68 -7.83
C LYS A 114 11.34 14.26 -8.39
N ALA A 115 11.48 13.25 -7.52
CA ALA A 115 11.36 11.84 -7.90
C ALA A 115 9.97 11.53 -8.49
N LEU A 116 8.89 12.03 -7.88
CA LEU A 116 7.52 11.87 -8.39
C LEU A 116 7.35 12.49 -9.78
N TYR A 117 7.91 13.68 -10.03
CA TYR A 117 7.88 14.32 -11.34
C TYR A 117 8.52 13.43 -12.40
N TYR A 118 9.75 12.96 -12.16
CA TYR A 118 10.45 12.10 -13.10
C TYR A 118 9.75 10.76 -13.32
N TYR A 119 9.16 10.20 -12.26
CA TYR A 119 8.31 9.01 -12.37
C TYR A 119 7.11 9.25 -13.30
N LYS A 120 6.41 10.38 -13.18
CA LYS A 120 5.23 10.69 -13.99
C LYS A 120 5.57 10.92 -15.46
N ILE A 121 6.74 11.46 -15.79
CA ILE A 121 7.22 11.58 -17.18
C ILE A 121 7.96 10.31 -17.68
N ASN A 122 7.90 9.21 -16.93
CA ASN A 122 8.53 7.92 -17.24
C ASN A 122 10.07 7.97 -17.37
N ASN A 123 10.73 8.93 -16.73
CA ASN A 123 12.17 8.92 -16.57
C ASN A 123 12.52 8.19 -15.27
N PHE A 124 12.49 6.85 -15.34
CA PHE A 124 12.60 5.99 -14.17
C PHE A 124 13.98 6.03 -13.52
N ASP A 125 15.05 6.18 -14.30
CA ASP A 125 16.42 6.30 -13.77
C ASP A 125 16.54 7.51 -12.84
N LYS A 126 16.09 8.70 -13.28
CA LYS A 126 16.11 9.89 -12.42
C LYS A 126 15.16 9.78 -11.24
N ALA A 127 13.98 9.16 -11.42
CA ALA A 127 13.06 8.94 -10.31
C ALA A 127 13.72 8.07 -9.23
N PHE A 128 14.45 7.04 -9.66
CA PHE A 128 15.22 6.16 -8.78
C PHE A 128 16.33 6.94 -8.06
N ASP A 129 17.18 7.66 -8.79
CA ASP A 129 18.30 8.42 -8.23
C ASP A 129 17.86 9.42 -7.16
N PHE A 130 16.80 10.21 -7.43
CA PHE A 130 16.30 11.18 -6.45
C PHE A 130 15.63 10.53 -5.23
N SER A 131 15.01 9.37 -5.39
CA SER A 131 14.51 8.59 -4.25
C SER A 131 15.66 8.05 -3.40
N ILE A 132 16.77 7.61 -4.00
CA ILE A 132 17.97 7.19 -3.27
C ILE A 132 18.63 8.36 -2.53
N GLU A 133 18.74 9.53 -3.17
CA GLU A 133 19.25 10.73 -2.52
C GLU A 133 18.37 11.12 -1.31
N CYS A 134 17.04 11.05 -1.47
CA CYS A 134 16.10 11.27 -0.37
C CYS A 134 16.32 10.31 0.80
N ILE A 135 16.51 9.01 0.52
CA ILE A 135 16.82 8.01 1.55
C ILE A 135 18.14 8.34 2.25
N ALA A 136 19.17 8.75 1.52
CA ALA A 136 20.46 9.11 2.12
C ALA A 136 20.35 10.33 3.05
N LEU A 137 19.55 11.34 2.69
CA LEU A 137 19.29 12.48 3.58
C LEU A 137 18.48 12.08 4.82
N ASN A 138 17.48 11.22 4.67
CA ASN A 138 16.72 10.70 5.79
C ASN A 138 17.59 9.86 6.73
N ASP A 139 18.46 8.99 6.19
CA ASP A 139 19.45 8.22 6.95
C ASP A 139 20.30 9.11 7.86
N TYR A 140 20.80 10.22 7.30
CA TYR A 140 21.54 11.21 8.07
C TYR A 140 20.69 11.79 9.20
N LEU A 141 19.47 12.27 8.91
CA LEU A 141 18.60 12.91 9.92
C LEU A 141 18.13 11.93 11.01
N ILE A 142 17.93 10.66 10.67
CA ILE A 142 17.60 9.59 11.63
C ILE A 142 18.77 9.34 12.58
N ARG A 143 20.01 9.34 12.08
CA ARG A 143 21.22 9.22 12.90
C ARG A 143 21.42 10.44 13.81
N GLU A 144 21.00 11.61 13.37
CA GLU A 144 20.94 12.84 14.20
C GLU A 144 19.80 12.81 15.25
N GLY A 145 18.97 11.76 15.25
CA GLY A 145 17.96 11.50 16.27
C GLY A 145 16.54 11.91 15.91
N VAL A 146 16.24 12.17 14.63
CA VAL A 146 14.88 12.36 14.12
C VAL A 146 14.34 11.03 13.61
N HIS A 147 14.03 10.13 14.55
CA HIS A 147 13.72 8.73 14.28
C HIS A 147 12.42 8.53 13.50
N THR A 148 11.46 9.45 13.61
CA THR A 148 10.22 9.41 12.80
C THR A 148 10.46 9.45 11.30
N LEU A 149 11.60 9.98 10.83
CA LEU A 149 11.97 9.96 9.41
C LEU A 149 12.27 8.55 8.88
N LEU A 150 12.39 7.54 9.74
CA LEU A 150 12.45 6.13 9.32
C LEU A 150 11.28 5.77 8.41
N PHE A 151 10.08 6.26 8.71
CA PHE A 151 8.88 5.98 7.90
C PHE A 151 8.86 6.76 6.58
N ARG A 152 9.59 7.87 6.48
CA ARG A 152 9.85 8.55 5.21
C ARG A 152 10.84 7.78 4.36
N SER A 153 11.90 7.22 4.93
CA SER A 153 12.79 6.28 4.22
C SER A 153 12.03 5.02 3.76
N ALA A 154 11.13 4.49 4.59
CA ALA A 154 10.27 3.36 4.24
C ALA A 154 9.35 3.70 3.05
N GLU A 155 8.77 4.90 3.03
CA GLU A 155 7.95 5.39 1.92
C GLU A 155 8.77 5.51 0.62
N GLN A 156 10.02 5.97 0.69
CA GLN A 156 10.86 6.02 -0.50
C GLN A 156 11.19 4.63 -1.03
N ASN A 157 11.46 3.64 -0.17
CA ASN A 157 11.61 2.24 -0.61
C ASN A 157 10.34 1.70 -1.29
N ARG A 158 9.16 2.05 -0.76
CA ARG A 158 7.87 1.75 -1.43
C ARG A 158 7.73 2.48 -2.77
N ASN A 159 8.25 3.69 -2.91
CA ASN A 159 8.22 4.40 -4.19
C ASN A 159 9.21 3.79 -5.20
N LEU A 160 10.40 3.38 -4.75
CA LEU A 160 11.39 2.67 -5.57
C LEU A 160 10.81 1.36 -6.10
N SER A 161 10.06 0.60 -5.30
CA SER A 161 9.43 -0.63 -5.80
C SER A 161 8.46 -0.32 -6.95
N ARG A 162 7.68 0.78 -6.85
CA ARG A 162 6.78 1.24 -7.94
C ARG A 162 7.54 1.71 -9.18
N VAL A 163 8.68 2.38 -9.02
CA VAL A 163 9.57 2.73 -10.14
C VAL A 163 10.03 1.46 -10.85
N LEU A 164 10.50 0.47 -10.11
CA LEU A 164 10.94 -0.83 -10.64
C LEU A 164 9.82 -1.53 -11.41
N PHE A 165 8.62 -1.65 -10.82
CA PHE A 165 7.44 -2.18 -11.52
C PHE A 165 7.15 -1.49 -12.85
N ARG A 166 7.25 -0.16 -12.90
CA ARG A 166 6.94 0.64 -14.11
C ARG A 166 8.04 0.65 -15.15
N SER A 167 9.28 0.44 -14.72
CA SER A 167 10.44 0.27 -15.61
C SER A 167 10.49 -1.11 -16.27
N GLY A 168 9.69 -2.07 -15.78
CA GLY A 168 9.63 -3.45 -16.29
C GLY A 168 10.36 -4.47 -15.39
N ASP A 169 11.14 -4.01 -14.41
CA ASP A 169 11.82 -4.86 -13.43
C ASP A 169 10.91 -5.19 -12.23
N TRP A 170 9.79 -5.85 -12.53
CA TRP A 170 8.78 -6.17 -11.52
C TRP A 170 9.28 -7.18 -10.47
N MET A 171 10.28 -8.01 -10.79
CA MET A 171 10.83 -8.99 -9.85
C MET A 171 11.58 -8.30 -8.71
N ASN A 172 12.48 -7.36 -9.03
CA ASN A 172 13.15 -6.55 -8.01
C ASN A 172 12.16 -5.61 -7.31
N GLY A 173 11.15 -5.12 -8.02
CA GLY A 173 10.04 -4.38 -7.41
C GLY A 173 9.30 -5.20 -6.34
N SER A 174 8.99 -6.46 -6.62
CA SER A 174 8.35 -7.38 -5.67
C SER A 174 9.25 -7.71 -4.50
N LEU A 175 10.54 -8.00 -4.74
CA LEU A 175 11.50 -8.29 -3.68
C LEU A 175 11.64 -7.11 -2.71
N LEU A 176 11.80 -5.89 -3.24
CA LEU A 176 11.89 -4.69 -2.40
C LEU A 176 10.60 -4.43 -1.61
N ALA A 177 9.45 -4.71 -2.21
CA ALA A 177 8.16 -4.61 -1.51
C ALA A 177 8.05 -5.63 -0.37
N LYS A 178 8.44 -6.88 -0.61
CA LYS A 178 8.49 -7.93 0.41
C LYS A 178 9.43 -7.56 1.56
N ASP A 179 10.65 -7.15 1.26
CA ASP A 179 11.64 -6.78 2.27
C ASP A 179 11.18 -5.58 3.11
N LEU A 180 10.46 -4.64 2.50
CA LEU A 180 9.83 -3.54 3.23
C LEU A 180 8.77 -4.03 4.23
N LEU A 181 7.90 -4.95 3.82
CA LEU A 181 6.90 -5.53 4.73
C LEU A 181 7.56 -6.36 5.83
N ASN A 182 8.60 -7.13 5.49
CA ASN A 182 9.35 -7.93 6.43
C ASN A 182 10.04 -7.05 7.49
N TYR A 183 10.66 -5.94 7.06
CA TYR A 183 11.22 -4.96 8.00
C TYR A 183 10.12 -4.37 8.89
N LEU A 184 9.01 -3.90 8.33
CA LEU A 184 7.97 -3.25 9.13
C LEU A 184 7.33 -4.19 10.16
N LEU A 185 7.20 -5.48 9.86
CA LEU A 185 6.56 -6.47 10.73
C LEU A 185 7.52 -7.20 11.67
N ASN A 186 8.78 -7.42 11.26
CA ASN A 186 9.76 -8.27 11.92
C ASN A 186 11.13 -7.63 12.18
N GLY A 187 11.43 -6.46 11.62
CA GLY A 187 12.72 -5.78 11.77
C GLY A 187 13.82 -6.26 10.84
N GLU A 188 13.50 -7.14 9.89
CA GLU A 188 14.46 -7.70 8.94
C GLU A 188 14.53 -6.87 7.65
N ALA A 189 15.68 -6.21 7.42
CA ALA A 189 15.83 -5.23 6.35
C ALA A 189 15.91 -5.79 4.93
N GLY A 190 16.39 -7.02 4.74
CA GLY A 190 16.64 -7.60 3.42
C GLY A 190 17.47 -6.67 2.50
N THR A 191 16.90 -6.31 1.36
CA THR A 191 17.50 -5.46 0.31
C THR A 191 17.10 -3.98 0.39
N LEU A 192 16.49 -3.52 1.49
CA LEU A 192 16.09 -2.12 1.64
C LEU A 192 17.26 -1.14 1.46
N TYR A 193 16.98 -0.05 0.76
CA TYR A 193 17.89 1.08 0.63
C TYR A 193 17.84 1.92 1.91
N GLY A 194 19.01 2.27 2.43
CA GLY A 194 19.17 2.96 3.70
C GLY A 194 19.91 2.09 4.72
N SER A 195 21.00 2.60 5.23
CA SER A 195 21.83 1.95 6.24
C SER A 195 21.13 1.81 7.59
N VAL A 196 20.17 2.70 7.90
CA VAL A 196 19.42 2.68 9.16
C VAL A 196 18.55 1.45 9.34
N PHE A 197 18.10 0.82 8.25
CA PHE A 197 17.29 -0.40 8.31
C PHE A 197 18.08 -1.60 8.85
N LYS A 198 19.41 -1.58 8.75
CA LYS A 198 20.28 -2.69 9.18
C LYS A 198 20.59 -2.67 10.68
N ASP A 199 20.19 -1.61 11.37
CA ASP A 199 20.41 -1.47 12.81
C ASP A 199 19.08 -1.65 13.53
N GLU A 200 18.97 -2.77 14.25
CA GLU A 200 17.76 -3.19 14.97
C GLU A 200 17.27 -2.13 15.97
N ALA A 201 18.15 -1.28 16.49
CA ALA A 201 17.77 -0.24 17.44
C ALA A 201 16.76 0.76 16.84
N TYR A 202 16.84 1.04 15.54
CA TYR A 202 15.91 1.96 14.89
C TYR A 202 14.52 1.35 14.70
N TRP A 203 14.42 0.03 14.57
CA TRP A 203 13.14 -0.65 14.40
C TRP A 203 12.23 -0.50 15.64
N ASP A 204 12.82 -0.49 16.82
CA ASP A 204 12.11 -0.37 18.10
C ASP A 204 11.90 1.07 18.59
N THR A 205 12.36 2.08 17.85
CA THR A 205 12.34 3.45 18.37
C THR A 205 10.93 4.06 18.42
N VAL A 206 10.05 3.70 17.47
CA VAL A 206 8.70 4.31 17.36
C VAL A 206 7.62 3.26 17.06
N PRO A 207 7.40 2.25 17.94
CA PRO A 207 6.65 1.04 17.62
C PRO A 207 5.18 1.32 17.24
N TYR A 208 4.52 2.27 17.89
CA TYR A 208 3.12 2.60 17.57
C TYR A 208 2.96 3.22 16.18
N VAL A 209 3.90 4.06 15.76
CA VAL A 209 3.89 4.64 14.40
C VAL A 209 4.24 3.55 13.38
N ARG A 210 5.19 2.67 13.72
CA ARG A 210 5.57 1.52 12.90
C ARG A 210 4.41 0.60 12.60
N GLU A 211 3.65 0.17 13.61
CA GLU A 211 2.50 -0.73 13.38
C GLU A 211 1.46 -0.08 12.47
N GLY A 212 1.04 1.16 12.76
CA GLY A 212 0.09 1.88 11.92
C GLY A 212 0.56 2.02 10.46
N TYR A 213 1.85 2.36 10.27
CA TYR A 213 2.46 2.45 8.96
C TYR A 213 2.58 1.08 8.26
N ALA A 214 2.89 0.01 8.98
CA ALA A 214 2.96 -1.35 8.45
C ALA A 214 1.63 -1.75 7.80
N TYR A 215 0.52 -1.50 8.49
CA TYR A 215 -0.81 -1.82 7.98
C TYR A 215 -1.22 -0.95 6.80
N GLU A 216 -0.88 0.34 6.79
CA GLU A 216 -1.07 1.20 5.63
C GLU A 216 -0.26 0.72 4.42
N CYS A 217 1.02 0.40 4.65
CA CYS A 217 1.94 -0.06 3.62
C CYS A 217 1.46 -1.39 3.01
N PHE A 218 1.10 -2.37 3.86
CA PHE A 218 0.56 -3.66 3.44
C PHE A 218 -0.67 -3.50 2.54
N ARG A 219 -1.68 -2.74 2.98
CA ARG A 219 -2.90 -2.47 2.20
C ARG A 219 -2.60 -1.74 0.90
N GLY A 220 -1.66 -0.80 0.94
CA GLY A 220 -1.17 -0.08 -0.22
C GLY A 220 -0.51 -1.01 -1.25
N MET A 221 0.23 -2.02 -0.80
CA MET A 221 0.85 -3.02 -1.66
C MET A 221 -0.16 -4.01 -2.23
N VAL A 222 -1.16 -4.45 -1.46
CA VAL A 222 -2.28 -5.27 -1.98
C VAL A 222 -3.04 -4.49 -3.06
N SER A 223 -3.35 -3.21 -2.83
CA SER A 223 -3.97 -2.35 -3.84
C SER A 223 -3.12 -2.28 -5.11
N HIS A 224 -1.80 -2.14 -4.96
CA HIS A 224 -0.88 -2.09 -6.10
C HIS A 224 -0.83 -3.41 -6.87
N MET A 225 -0.76 -4.54 -6.16
CA MET A 225 -0.81 -5.89 -6.73
C MET A 225 -2.07 -6.06 -7.59
N VAL A 226 -3.26 -5.79 -7.01
CA VAL A 226 -4.54 -5.94 -7.72
C VAL A 226 -4.55 -5.10 -9.01
N LYS A 227 -4.09 -3.84 -8.95
CA LYS A 227 -4.02 -2.95 -10.13
C LYS A 227 -3.04 -3.48 -11.17
N PHE A 228 -1.83 -3.84 -10.76
CA PHE A 228 -0.79 -4.30 -11.66
C PHE A 228 -1.24 -5.56 -12.39
N GLU A 229 -1.67 -6.60 -11.67
CA GLU A 229 -2.10 -7.86 -12.28
C GLU A 229 -3.27 -7.68 -13.25
N SER A 230 -4.20 -6.75 -12.97
CA SER A 230 -5.31 -6.46 -13.87
C SER A 230 -4.87 -5.90 -15.23
N GLN A 231 -3.71 -5.24 -15.30
CA GLN A 231 -3.13 -4.71 -16.54
C GLN A 231 -2.41 -5.77 -17.38
N PHE A 232 -2.03 -6.90 -16.76
CA PHE A 232 -1.20 -7.93 -17.39
C PHE A 232 -1.92 -9.29 -17.56
N SER A 233 -3.26 -9.30 -17.47
CA SER A 233 -4.18 -10.40 -17.83
C SER A 233 -3.60 -11.82 -17.67
N GLY A 234 -3.35 -12.22 -16.41
CA GLY A 234 -2.96 -13.59 -16.04
C GLY A 234 -1.50 -13.98 -16.31
N LYS A 235 -0.66 -13.08 -16.85
CA LYS A 235 0.75 -13.38 -17.13
C LYS A 235 1.69 -13.20 -15.94
N VAL A 236 1.26 -12.45 -14.93
CA VAL A 236 2.07 -12.13 -13.75
C VAL A 236 1.23 -12.35 -12.50
N ASN A 237 1.76 -13.16 -11.59
CA ASN A 237 1.21 -13.39 -10.27
C ASN A 237 2.20 -12.86 -9.24
N LEU A 238 1.88 -11.74 -8.60
CA LEU A 238 2.81 -11.07 -7.70
C LEU A 238 2.75 -11.62 -6.28
N PHE A 239 1.68 -12.34 -5.91
CA PHE A 239 1.48 -12.81 -4.56
C PHE A 239 2.66 -13.63 -4.01
N PRO A 240 3.17 -14.68 -4.72
CA PRO A 240 4.29 -15.48 -4.23
C PRO A 240 5.56 -14.66 -3.99
N HIS A 241 5.76 -13.59 -4.75
CA HIS A 241 6.98 -12.77 -4.70
C HIS A 241 6.91 -11.65 -3.66
N MET A 242 5.72 -11.15 -3.34
CA MET A 242 5.52 -10.03 -2.41
C MET A 242 5.11 -10.49 -1.00
N PHE A 243 4.38 -11.60 -0.90
CA PHE A 243 3.69 -11.99 0.34
C PHE A 243 3.82 -13.47 0.70
N GLY A 244 4.17 -14.34 -0.25
CA GLY A 244 3.98 -15.80 -0.13
C GLY A 244 4.68 -16.48 1.06
N ASP A 245 5.81 -15.95 1.51
CA ASP A 245 6.59 -16.45 2.64
C ASP A 245 6.73 -15.43 3.77
N LEU A 246 5.90 -14.39 3.77
CA LEU A 246 5.89 -13.39 4.83
C LEU A 246 5.30 -13.98 6.11
N THR A 247 6.17 -14.24 7.09
CA THR A 247 5.77 -14.73 8.42
C THR A 247 6.01 -13.67 9.47
N PHE A 248 5.10 -13.51 10.43
CA PHE A 248 5.25 -12.57 11.54
C PHE A 248 4.43 -13.02 12.74
N LYS A 249 4.76 -12.48 13.92
CA LYS A 249 4.01 -12.76 15.14
C LYS A 249 2.62 -12.13 15.08
N VAL A 250 1.58 -12.93 15.33
CA VAL A 250 0.19 -12.48 15.43
C VAL A 250 -0.17 -12.22 16.89
N ASP A 251 -0.04 -10.97 17.33
CA ASP A 251 -0.30 -10.56 18.72
C ASP A 251 -1.33 -9.45 18.87
N ASN A 252 -2.00 -9.08 17.78
CA ASN A 252 -3.10 -8.14 17.77
C ASN A 252 -4.10 -8.44 16.62
N PRO A 253 -5.31 -7.86 16.66
CA PRO A 253 -6.34 -8.12 15.65
C PRO A 253 -5.95 -7.73 14.22
N ASP A 254 -5.22 -6.63 14.02
CA ASP A 254 -4.81 -6.17 12.69
C ASP A 254 -3.82 -7.13 12.03
N ARG A 255 -2.84 -7.63 12.80
CA ARG A 255 -1.92 -8.69 12.36
C ARG A 255 -2.66 -10.00 12.07
N LEU A 256 -3.70 -10.34 12.83
CA LEU A 256 -4.53 -11.54 12.56
C LEU A 256 -5.27 -11.42 11.22
N ILE A 257 -5.83 -10.24 10.92
CA ILE A 257 -6.50 -9.97 9.63
C ILE A 257 -5.52 -10.17 8.46
N ILE A 258 -4.31 -9.61 8.57
CA ILE A 258 -3.27 -9.77 7.54
C ILE A 258 -2.85 -11.23 7.40
N TYR A 259 -2.63 -11.93 8.52
CA TYR A 259 -2.25 -13.34 8.52
C TYR A 259 -3.31 -14.20 7.83
N ASN A 260 -4.59 -14.02 8.19
CA ASN A 260 -5.69 -14.76 7.59
C ASN A 260 -5.82 -14.47 6.08
N TRP A 261 -5.56 -13.24 5.65
CA TRP A 261 -5.54 -12.89 4.23
C TRP A 261 -4.38 -13.58 3.48
N ILE A 262 -3.16 -13.59 4.02
CA ILE A 262 -2.02 -14.28 3.42
C ILE A 262 -2.29 -15.78 3.33
N TYR A 263 -2.85 -16.37 4.39
CA TYR A 263 -3.25 -17.77 4.40
C TYR A 263 -4.27 -18.08 3.29
N LEU A 264 -5.33 -17.27 3.17
CA LEU A 264 -6.34 -17.41 2.11
C LEU A 264 -5.74 -17.36 0.71
N LYS A 265 -4.85 -16.40 0.46
CA LYS A 265 -4.15 -16.30 -0.82
C LYS A 265 -3.24 -17.50 -1.07
N THR A 266 -2.57 -18.00 -0.04
CA THR A 266 -1.70 -19.18 -0.14
C THR A 266 -2.50 -20.43 -0.52
N VAL A 267 -3.61 -20.71 0.15
CA VAL A 267 -4.45 -21.88 -0.16
C VAL A 267 -5.09 -21.77 -1.54
N TYR A 268 -5.49 -20.57 -1.97
CA TYR A 268 -5.99 -20.34 -3.33
C TYR A 268 -4.92 -20.68 -4.38
N GLN A 269 -3.69 -20.21 -4.18
CA GLN A 269 -2.56 -20.43 -5.10
C GLN A 269 -2.06 -21.88 -5.11
N ALA A 270 -2.38 -22.65 -4.08
CA ALA A 270 -2.10 -24.08 -4.00
C ALA A 270 -3.22 -24.95 -4.61
N ASP A 271 -4.22 -24.34 -5.26
CA ASP A 271 -5.42 -24.99 -5.79
C ASP A 271 -6.24 -25.77 -4.75
N ALA A 272 -6.09 -25.43 -3.46
CA ALA A 272 -6.84 -26.01 -2.35
C ALA A 272 -8.20 -25.32 -2.19
N TYR A 273 -9.03 -25.38 -3.24
CA TYR A 273 -10.24 -24.56 -3.37
C TYR A 273 -11.31 -24.82 -2.29
N ASP A 274 -11.42 -26.06 -1.81
CA ASP A 274 -12.37 -26.38 -0.73
C ASP A 274 -11.98 -25.64 0.57
N GLU A 275 -10.70 -25.71 0.93
CA GLU A 275 -10.13 -25.00 2.08
C GLU A 275 -10.22 -23.48 1.91
N PHE A 276 -9.95 -22.97 0.70
CA PHE A 276 -10.12 -21.57 0.37
C PHE A 276 -11.57 -21.11 0.59
N LEU A 277 -12.58 -21.83 0.07
CA LEU A 277 -13.98 -21.44 0.19
C LEU A 277 -14.46 -21.43 1.65
N GLU A 278 -14.05 -22.42 2.45
CA GLU A 278 -14.38 -22.46 3.88
C GLU A 278 -13.75 -21.29 4.64
N ALA A 279 -12.45 -21.05 4.45
CA ALA A 279 -11.74 -19.95 5.07
C ALA A 279 -12.27 -18.59 4.58
N PHE A 280 -12.69 -18.49 3.31
CA PHE A 280 -13.24 -17.27 2.73
C PHE A 280 -14.57 -16.92 3.41
N ILE A 281 -15.46 -17.90 3.59
CA ILE A 281 -16.73 -17.70 4.31
C ILE A 281 -16.46 -17.24 5.76
N ALA A 282 -15.48 -17.84 6.43
CA ALA A 282 -15.12 -17.45 7.80
C ALA A 282 -14.60 -16.00 7.85
N PHE A 283 -13.65 -15.67 6.98
CA PHE A 283 -13.07 -14.32 6.88
C PHE A 283 -14.14 -13.27 6.56
N MET A 284 -15.05 -13.55 5.64
CA MET A 284 -16.08 -12.59 5.22
C MET A 284 -17.19 -12.36 6.26
N LYS A 285 -17.36 -13.26 7.24
CA LYS A 285 -18.34 -13.09 8.33
C LYS A 285 -17.86 -12.15 9.42
N GLU A 286 -16.56 -11.95 9.56
CA GLU A 286 -16.01 -11.08 10.58
C GLU A 286 -16.30 -9.61 10.23
N PRO A 287 -16.93 -8.83 11.13
CA PRO A 287 -17.06 -7.40 10.94
C PRO A 287 -15.66 -6.77 10.97
N MET A 288 -15.27 -6.12 9.87
CA MET A 288 -13.96 -5.49 9.73
C MET A 288 -14.12 -4.01 9.40
N SER A 289 -13.14 -3.22 9.83
CA SER A 289 -13.01 -1.83 9.41
C SER A 289 -12.89 -1.73 7.90
N GLN A 290 -13.51 -0.72 7.31
CA GLN A 290 -13.37 -0.35 5.90
C GLN A 290 -11.91 -0.14 5.47
N LEU A 291 -11.01 0.11 6.43
CA LEU A 291 -9.56 0.14 6.18
C LEU A 291 -9.08 -1.10 5.43
N TYR A 292 -9.64 -2.27 5.71
CA TYR A 292 -9.26 -3.57 5.13
C TYR A 292 -10.07 -3.99 3.91
N ASP A 293 -10.95 -3.12 3.37
CA ASP A 293 -11.78 -3.44 2.20
C ASP A 293 -10.94 -3.91 1.00
N VAL A 294 -9.73 -3.39 0.82
CA VAL A 294 -8.82 -3.82 -0.26
C VAL A 294 -8.44 -5.29 -0.18
N LEU A 295 -8.37 -5.86 1.03
CA LEU A 295 -8.09 -7.28 1.24
C LEU A 295 -9.27 -8.13 0.78
N LYS A 296 -10.50 -7.74 1.19
CA LYS A 296 -11.75 -8.37 0.74
C LYS A 296 -11.90 -8.28 -0.78
N ILE A 297 -11.66 -7.11 -1.37
CA ILE A 297 -11.69 -6.89 -2.82
C ILE A 297 -10.73 -7.84 -3.53
N SER A 298 -9.50 -7.99 -3.02
CA SER A 298 -8.54 -8.94 -3.60
C SER A 298 -9.03 -10.39 -3.54
N LEU A 299 -9.68 -10.81 -2.45
CA LEU A 299 -10.21 -12.17 -2.32
C LEU A 299 -11.44 -12.41 -3.21
N PHE A 300 -12.29 -11.40 -3.39
CA PHE A 300 -13.40 -11.46 -4.33
C PHE A 300 -12.93 -11.62 -5.77
N LYS A 301 -11.79 -11.03 -6.15
CA LYS A 301 -11.17 -11.26 -7.46
C LYS A 301 -10.82 -12.74 -7.65
N ASP A 302 -10.18 -13.35 -6.66
CA ASP A 302 -9.80 -14.78 -6.69
C ASP A 302 -11.04 -15.69 -6.75
N LEU A 303 -12.06 -15.36 -5.95
CA LEU A 303 -13.34 -16.07 -5.95
C LEU A 303 -14.08 -15.96 -7.29
N ASN A 304 -14.11 -14.78 -7.92
CA ASN A 304 -14.70 -14.59 -9.25
C ASN A 304 -14.02 -15.50 -10.28
N GLU A 305 -12.69 -15.50 -10.32
CA GLU A 305 -11.92 -16.34 -11.24
C GLU A 305 -12.21 -17.83 -11.02
N LEU A 306 -12.32 -18.27 -9.77
CA LEU A 306 -12.70 -19.65 -9.44
C LEU A 306 -14.11 -20.00 -9.94
N ILE A 307 -15.08 -19.12 -9.74
CA ILE A 307 -16.48 -19.35 -10.17
C ILE A 307 -16.58 -19.38 -11.69
N GLU A 308 -15.95 -18.42 -12.38
CA GLU A 308 -15.95 -18.31 -13.83
C GLU A 308 -15.37 -19.56 -14.51
N ASN A 309 -14.30 -20.13 -13.91
CA ASN A 309 -13.65 -21.34 -14.39
C ASN A 309 -14.32 -22.64 -13.92
N SER A 310 -15.35 -22.55 -13.08
CA SER A 310 -16.08 -23.72 -12.58
C SER A 310 -17.26 -24.13 -13.48
N ASN A 311 -17.68 -25.40 -13.37
CA ASN A 311 -18.93 -25.88 -13.96
C ASN A 311 -20.15 -25.67 -13.04
N TYR A 312 -20.08 -24.72 -12.10
CA TYR A 312 -21.15 -24.50 -11.14
C TYR A 312 -22.43 -24.00 -11.84
N ARG A 313 -23.54 -24.71 -11.60
CA ARG A 313 -24.81 -24.47 -12.30
C ARG A 313 -25.34 -23.05 -12.12
N ASP A 314 -25.26 -22.53 -10.91
CA ASP A 314 -25.84 -21.25 -10.53
C ASP A 314 -24.77 -20.14 -10.46
N LYS A 315 -23.72 -20.25 -11.29
CA LYS A 315 -22.60 -19.31 -11.32
C LYS A 315 -23.04 -17.86 -11.48
N GLN A 316 -24.03 -17.57 -12.33
CA GLN A 316 -24.47 -16.19 -12.57
C GLN A 316 -25.11 -15.58 -11.33
N GLU A 317 -25.93 -16.33 -10.60
CA GLU A 317 -26.54 -15.87 -9.35
C GLU A 317 -25.46 -15.53 -8.31
N LEU A 318 -24.45 -16.39 -8.19
CA LEU A 318 -23.36 -16.18 -7.25
C LEU A 318 -22.50 -14.97 -7.63
N LEU A 319 -22.20 -14.79 -8.92
CA LEU A 319 -21.51 -13.61 -9.44
C LEU A 319 -22.32 -12.34 -9.14
N ASP A 320 -23.64 -12.32 -9.38
CA ASP A 320 -24.49 -11.16 -9.10
C ASP A 320 -24.49 -10.80 -7.60
N LYS A 321 -24.45 -11.80 -6.70
CA LYS A 321 -24.29 -11.59 -5.25
C LYS A 321 -22.93 -10.98 -4.89
N ILE A 322 -21.85 -11.41 -5.54
CA ILE A 322 -20.52 -10.82 -5.36
C ILE A 322 -20.55 -9.36 -5.77
N LYS A 323 -21.09 -9.05 -6.96
CA LYS A 323 -21.23 -7.69 -7.46
C LYS A 323 -22.01 -6.81 -6.49
N TYR A 324 -23.18 -7.28 -6.04
CA TYR A 324 -23.98 -6.56 -5.05
C TYR A 324 -23.20 -6.27 -3.76
N HIS A 325 -22.46 -7.25 -3.23
CA HIS A 325 -21.67 -7.03 -2.01
C HIS A 325 -20.54 -6.02 -2.24
N LEU A 326 -19.80 -6.14 -3.35
CA LEU A 326 -18.76 -5.19 -3.73
C LEU A 326 -19.30 -3.76 -3.84
N ASP A 327 -20.45 -3.59 -4.49
CA ASP A 327 -21.02 -2.27 -4.78
C ASP A 327 -21.71 -1.63 -3.56
N GLU A 328 -22.42 -2.42 -2.73
CA GLU A 328 -23.30 -1.91 -1.66
C GLU A 328 -22.77 -2.10 -0.23
N LYS A 329 -21.74 -2.94 -0.01
CA LYS A 329 -21.26 -3.28 1.36
C LYS A 329 -19.83 -2.87 1.65
N LEU A 330 -19.04 -2.56 0.62
CA LEU A 330 -17.68 -2.06 0.75
C LEU A 330 -17.67 -0.56 0.42
N ASN A 331 -16.96 0.25 1.20
CA ASN A 331 -17.10 1.71 1.16
C ASN A 331 -15.88 2.43 0.57
N ILE A 332 -14.78 1.73 0.28
CA ILE A 332 -13.53 2.32 -0.22
C ILE A 332 -13.11 1.71 -1.57
N TYR A 333 -12.36 2.48 -2.36
CA TYR A 333 -11.75 2.10 -3.63
C TYR A 333 -12.73 1.91 -4.80
N ASP A 334 -13.68 2.82 -4.98
CA ASP A 334 -14.67 2.83 -6.07
C ASP A 334 -14.13 2.37 -7.43
N ASN A 335 -12.95 2.82 -7.84
CA ASN A 335 -12.39 2.46 -9.14
C ASN A 335 -11.90 1.00 -9.19
N LEU A 336 -11.37 0.45 -8.09
CA LEU A 336 -11.04 -0.97 -8.00
C LEU A 336 -12.30 -1.84 -7.88
N ARG A 337 -13.27 -1.41 -7.07
CA ARG A 337 -14.58 -2.07 -6.94
C ARG A 337 -15.25 -2.17 -8.31
N LYS A 338 -15.41 -1.02 -8.99
CA LYS A 338 -16.02 -0.92 -10.32
C LYS A 338 -15.25 -1.70 -11.38
N ASN A 339 -13.92 -1.71 -11.35
CA ASN A 339 -13.15 -2.51 -12.32
C ASN A 339 -13.42 -4.01 -12.17
N ILE A 340 -13.53 -4.53 -10.95
CA ILE A 340 -13.88 -5.95 -10.71
C ILE A 340 -15.37 -6.19 -11.04
N SER A 341 -16.27 -5.29 -10.64
CA SER A 341 -17.70 -5.34 -10.95
C SER A 341 -18.04 -5.16 -12.44
N ASN A 342 -17.15 -4.56 -13.26
CA ASN A 342 -17.37 -4.30 -14.69
C ASN A 342 -16.63 -5.30 -15.59
N ASN A 343 -15.42 -5.75 -15.23
CA ASN A 343 -14.68 -6.73 -16.03
C ASN A 343 -15.32 -8.13 -16.00
N SER A 344 -16.06 -8.45 -14.94
CA SER A 344 -16.76 -9.74 -14.78
C SER A 344 -18.18 -9.73 -15.37
N PHE A 345 -18.66 -8.58 -15.87
CA PHE A 345 -20.02 -8.40 -16.40
C PHE A 345 -20.02 -7.44 -17.59
N PRO A 346 -19.77 -7.92 -18.82
CA PRO A 346 -19.87 -7.07 -19.99
C PRO A 346 -21.34 -6.72 -20.21
N SER A 347 -21.76 -5.53 -19.77
CA SER A 347 -22.95 -4.90 -20.32
C SER A 347 -22.68 -4.70 -21.81
N GLY A 348 -23.43 -5.40 -22.65
CA GLY A 348 -23.35 -5.30 -24.10
C GLY A 348 -23.62 -3.86 -24.54
N ASP A 349 -22.55 -3.09 -24.71
CA ASP A 349 -22.42 -1.98 -25.63
C ASP A 349 -20.96 -1.53 -25.65
N ILE A 350 -20.26 -1.94 -26.70
CA ILE A 350 -18.87 -1.55 -26.97
C ILE A 350 -18.87 -0.06 -27.35
N LYS A 351 -18.34 0.77 -26.45
CA LYS A 351 -17.62 1.99 -26.82
C LYS A 351 -16.34 2.08 -25.99
N ILE A 352 -15.22 1.98 -26.68
CA ILE A 352 -13.88 2.28 -26.15
C ILE A 352 -13.83 3.77 -25.79
N PRO A 353 -13.29 4.11 -24.61
CA PRO A 353 -12.30 5.17 -24.58
C PRO A 353 -11.09 4.84 -23.67
N PHE A 354 -9.88 5.09 -24.17
CA PHE A 354 -8.83 5.67 -23.31
C PHE A 354 -9.33 7.04 -22.88
N PRO A 355 -9.23 7.48 -21.60
CA PRO A 355 -7.94 7.93 -21.03
C PRO A 355 -7.80 7.88 -19.48
N GLY A 356 -6.55 8.03 -18.98
CA GLY A 356 -6.23 8.86 -17.81
C GLY A 356 -6.51 8.39 -16.37
N SER A 357 -5.66 8.85 -15.44
CA SER A 357 -5.74 8.84 -13.96
C SER A 357 -5.42 7.53 -13.20
N PHE A 358 -4.26 7.51 -12.50
CA PHE A 358 -4.10 7.69 -11.03
C PHE A 358 -2.68 8.17 -10.71
#